data_AF-A0A9Q0IS98-F1
#
_entry.id   AF-A0A9Q0IS98-F1
#
_cell.length_a   1.000
_cell.length_b   1.000
_cell.length_c   1.000
_cell.angle_alpha   90.00
_cell.angle_beta   90.00
_cell.angle_gamma   90.00
#
_symmetry.space_group_name_H-M   'P 1'
#
loop_
_entity.id
_entity.type
_entity.pdbx_description
1 polymer ?
#
loop_
_entity_poly.entity_id
_entity_poly.type
_entity_poly.pdbx_seq_one_letter_code
_entity_poly.pdbx_strand_id
1 'polypeptide(L)'
;MVSPELTEQIRRDIASSLRQRKGDFACYFLSDLVTFTLPADIEDLPPGVQEKLFDEVLDRDVQKELEEESPVINWSLELGTRLDSRLYALWNRSAGDCLLDSVLQATWGIYDKDSVLRKTLHDCLHDCSHWFYTRWKEWESWYSQSFGLHFSLQEEQWQEDWAFILSLASQPGASLEQTHIFVLAHILRRPIIVYGVKYYKSFRGETLGYTRFQGVYLPLLWEQSFCWKSPIALGYTRGHFSALVAAENDGFDNRGAGANLETDDDVTVTFLPLVDSERKLLHVHFLSAQEMGNEEQQEKLMRAWLDCCVTDGGLLVAMQKSCRRRSPPLVAQMVERWLDRYRHAQSRTALSDGEEDEDDDE
;
A
#
# COMPACT_ATOMS: atom_id res chain seq x y z
N MET A 1 -0.46 -9.93 15.28
CA MET A 1 0.14 -10.83 16.30
C MET A 1 -0.64 -10.88 17.62
N VAL A 2 -1.36 -9.81 17.99
CA VAL A 2 -1.99 -9.67 19.32
C VAL A 2 -3.17 -10.64 19.56
N SER A 3 -3.95 -10.98 18.54
CA SER A 3 -5.06 -11.94 18.66
C SER A 3 -5.14 -12.86 17.45
N PRO A 4 -4.53 -14.07 17.49
CA PRO A 4 -4.53 -14.99 16.36
C PRO A 4 -5.93 -15.39 15.87
N GLU A 5 -6.86 -15.61 16.80
CA GLU A 5 -8.25 -15.96 16.51
C GLU A 5 -8.98 -14.87 15.71
N LEU A 6 -8.77 -13.60 16.06
CA LEU A 6 -9.39 -12.49 15.36
C LEU A 6 -8.81 -12.33 13.94
N THR A 7 -7.49 -12.45 13.80
CA THR A 7 -6.86 -12.42 12.47
C THR A 7 -7.31 -13.57 11.58
N GLU A 8 -7.64 -14.73 12.16
CA GLU A 8 -8.22 -15.88 11.45
C GLU A 8 -9.64 -15.57 10.95
N GLN A 9 -10.46 -14.92 11.77
CA GLN A 9 -11.80 -14.49 11.34
C GLN A 9 -11.71 -13.46 10.20
N ILE A 10 -10.81 -12.48 10.31
CA ILE A 10 -10.57 -11.50 9.22
C ILE A 10 -10.18 -12.22 7.92
N ARG A 11 -9.29 -13.23 7.98
CA ARG A 11 -8.92 -14.00 6.78
C ARG A 11 -10.09 -14.74 6.15
N ARG A 12 -10.99 -15.31 6.96
CA ARG A 12 -12.22 -15.96 6.47
C ARG A 12 -13.17 -14.96 5.82
N ASP A 13 -13.32 -13.77 6.40
CA ASP A 13 -14.14 -12.71 5.83
C ASP A 13 -13.58 -12.25 4.47
N ILE A 14 -12.26 -12.05 4.36
CA ILE A 14 -11.59 -11.75 3.08
C ILE A 14 -11.85 -12.87 2.06
N ALA A 15 -11.67 -14.13 2.46
CA ALA A 15 -11.92 -15.26 1.56
C ALA A 15 -13.39 -15.32 1.09
N SER A 16 -14.34 -14.93 1.96
CA SER A 16 -15.77 -14.89 1.64
C SER A 16 -16.17 -13.70 0.76
N SER A 17 -15.41 -12.60 0.82
CA SER A 17 -15.67 -11.40 0.03
C SER A 17 -15.05 -11.46 -1.37
N LEU A 18 -14.14 -12.40 -1.61
CA LEU A 18 -13.60 -12.74 -2.92
C LEU A 18 -14.64 -13.40 -3.81
N ARG A 19 -14.81 -12.85 -5.01
CA ARG A 19 -15.76 -13.34 -6.02
C ARG A 19 -15.08 -13.42 -7.37
N GLN A 20 -15.46 -14.40 -8.18
CA GLN A 20 -15.01 -14.47 -9.57
C GLN A 20 -16.02 -13.79 -10.48
N ARG A 21 -15.55 -12.93 -11.39
CA ARG A 21 -16.40 -12.32 -12.41
C ARG A 21 -16.87 -13.39 -13.40
N LYS A 22 -18.14 -13.31 -13.82
CA LYS A 22 -18.68 -14.12 -14.91
C LYS A 22 -18.42 -13.44 -16.25
N GLY A 23 -18.07 -14.22 -17.28
CA GLY A 23 -17.81 -13.74 -18.64
C GLY A 23 -16.39 -14.03 -19.09
N ASP A 24 -15.92 -13.30 -20.11
CA ASP A 24 -14.66 -13.58 -20.80
C ASP A 24 -13.41 -13.18 -19.97
N PHE A 25 -13.57 -12.25 -19.03
CA PHE A 25 -12.53 -11.87 -18.06
C PHE A 25 -12.91 -12.42 -16.68
N ALA A 26 -12.57 -13.70 -16.45
CA ALA A 26 -12.89 -14.46 -15.24
C ALA A 26 -11.96 -14.13 -14.05
N CYS A 27 -11.62 -12.85 -13.88
CA CYS A 27 -10.74 -12.38 -12.81
C CYS A 27 -11.50 -12.34 -11.47
N TYR A 28 -10.80 -12.73 -10.40
CA TYR A 28 -11.31 -12.56 -9.04
C TYR A 28 -11.27 -11.10 -8.62
N PHE A 29 -12.19 -10.73 -7.74
CA PHE A 29 -12.26 -9.39 -7.18
C PHE A 29 -12.83 -9.41 -5.76
N LEU A 30 -12.40 -8.45 -4.95
CA LEU A 30 -12.94 -8.18 -3.62
C LEU A 30 -14.19 -7.33 -3.72
N SER A 31 -15.20 -7.64 -2.90
CA SER A 31 -16.46 -6.89 -2.86
C SER A 31 -16.42 -5.68 -1.92
N ASP A 32 -15.50 -5.67 -0.96
CA ASP A 32 -15.37 -4.61 0.06
C ASP A 32 -14.18 -3.68 -0.22
N LEU A 33 -14.35 -2.39 0.10
CA LEU A 33 -13.28 -1.40 0.10
C LEU A 33 -12.81 -1.18 1.53
N VAL A 34 -11.60 -1.65 1.85
CA VAL A 34 -10.97 -1.47 3.17
C VAL A 34 -9.60 -0.84 2.98
N THR A 35 -9.29 0.16 3.81
CA THR A 35 -7.99 0.83 3.88
C THR A 35 -7.59 0.90 5.34
N PHE A 36 -6.34 0.54 5.64
CA PHE A 36 -5.80 0.61 6.99
C PHE A 36 -5.11 1.95 7.23
N THR A 37 -5.35 2.53 8.40
CA THR A 37 -4.71 3.74 8.92
C THR A 37 -4.25 3.47 10.34
N LEU A 38 -3.15 4.11 10.76
CA LEU A 38 -2.73 4.06 12.17
C LEU A 38 -3.73 4.87 13.00
N PRO A 39 -4.26 4.33 14.12
CA PRO A 39 -5.28 5.02 14.91
C PRO A 39 -4.75 6.30 15.55
N ALA A 40 -5.59 7.35 15.61
CA ALA A 40 -5.26 8.63 16.21
C ALA A 40 -4.91 8.50 17.71
N ASP A 41 -5.54 7.54 18.40
CA ASP A 41 -5.30 7.19 19.81
C ASP A 41 -3.83 6.89 20.16
N ILE A 42 -2.94 6.71 19.17
CA ILE A 42 -1.48 6.60 19.40
C ILE A 42 -0.92 7.92 19.98
N GLU A 43 -1.44 9.07 19.57
CA GLU A 43 -0.98 10.39 20.04
C GLU A 43 -1.25 10.61 21.53
N ASP A 44 -2.26 9.93 22.09
CA ASP A 44 -2.60 9.99 23.51
C ASP A 44 -1.66 9.15 24.41
N LEU A 45 -0.83 8.29 23.82
CA LEU A 45 0.12 7.47 24.57
C LEU A 45 1.31 8.31 25.06
N PRO A 46 1.96 7.96 26.19
CA PRO A 46 3.18 8.63 26.62
C PRO A 46 4.31 8.52 25.57
N PRO A 47 5.20 9.51 25.43
CA PRO A 47 6.23 9.53 24.38
C PRO A 47 7.10 8.26 24.31
N GLY A 48 7.54 7.72 25.46
CA GLY A 48 8.33 6.48 25.47
C GLY A 48 7.54 5.24 25.06
N VAL A 49 6.21 5.24 25.24
CA VAL A 49 5.33 4.16 24.77
C VAL A 49 5.07 4.30 23.27
N GLN A 50 4.91 5.53 22.77
CA GLN A 50 4.81 5.80 21.33
C GLN A 50 6.06 5.33 20.58
N GLU A 51 7.26 5.67 21.08
CA GLU A 51 8.53 5.23 20.50
C GLU A 51 8.61 3.71 20.44
N LYS A 52 8.32 3.02 21.56
CA LYS A 52 8.27 1.56 21.61
C LYS A 52 7.24 0.96 20.64
N LEU A 53 6.05 1.55 20.54
CA LEU A 53 5.01 1.12 19.61
C LEU A 53 5.51 1.21 18.17
N PHE A 54 6.09 2.37 17.80
CA PHE A 54 6.64 2.57 16.47
C PHE A 54 7.81 1.64 16.16
N ASP A 55 8.66 1.33 17.14
CA ASP A 55 9.75 0.35 16.96
C ASP A 55 9.24 -1.08 16.76
N GLU A 56 8.10 -1.45 17.34
CA GLU A 56 7.50 -2.78 17.19
C GLU A 56 6.69 -2.95 15.89
N VAL A 57 6.16 -1.85 15.32
CA VAL A 57 5.23 -1.91 14.17
C VAL A 57 5.81 -1.37 12.86
N LEU A 58 6.77 -0.45 12.92
CA LEU A 58 7.35 0.18 11.72
C LEU A 58 8.66 -0.48 11.31
N ASP A 59 8.90 -0.50 10.00
CA ASP A 59 10.20 -0.82 9.45
C ASP A 59 11.06 0.46 9.41
N ARG A 60 11.88 0.65 10.45
CA ARG A 60 12.74 1.84 10.60
C ARG A 60 13.78 1.94 9.48
N ASP A 61 14.29 0.82 8.98
CA ASP A 61 15.29 0.80 7.93
C ASP A 61 14.67 1.23 6.59
N VAL A 62 13.49 0.68 6.25
CA VAL A 62 12.74 1.10 5.06
C VAL A 62 12.29 2.55 5.15
N GLN A 63 11.78 2.98 6.31
CA GLN A 63 11.38 4.38 6.52
C GLN A 63 12.55 5.33 6.28
N LYS A 64 13.72 5.02 6.85
CA LYS A 64 14.94 5.81 6.70
C LYS A 64 15.42 5.85 5.25
N GLU A 65 15.44 4.72 4.54
CA GLU A 65 15.88 4.68 3.15
C GLU A 65 14.96 5.48 2.21
N LEU A 66 13.64 5.40 2.43
CA LEU A 66 12.64 6.09 1.60
C LEU A 66 12.45 7.58 1.93
N GLU A 67 12.86 8.04 3.11
CA GLU A 67 12.63 9.41 3.56
C GLU A 67 13.93 10.21 3.72
N GLU A 68 14.96 9.64 4.37
CA GLU A 68 16.20 10.35 4.68
C GLU A 68 17.28 10.11 3.61
N GLU A 69 17.48 8.86 3.18
CA GLU A 69 18.55 8.53 2.21
C GLU A 69 18.17 8.92 0.78
N SER A 70 16.88 8.96 0.47
CA SER A 70 16.33 9.38 -0.81
C SER A 70 14.97 10.02 -0.60
N PRO A 71 14.63 11.14 -1.28
CA PRO A 71 13.35 11.82 -1.09
C PRO A 71 12.21 11.10 -1.83
N VAL A 72 11.89 9.86 -1.43
CA VAL A 72 10.89 9.01 -2.10
C VAL A 72 9.51 9.21 -1.47
N ILE A 73 9.43 9.26 -0.15
CA ILE A 73 8.22 9.56 0.63
C ILE A 73 8.46 10.76 1.54
N ASN A 74 7.39 11.39 2.04
CA ASN A 74 7.42 12.45 3.05
C ASN A 74 8.32 13.68 2.75
N TRP A 75 8.79 13.82 1.51
CA TRP A 75 9.67 14.92 1.08
C TRP A 75 8.98 16.28 1.01
N SER A 76 7.65 16.30 0.93
CA SER A 76 6.86 17.53 0.91
C SER A 76 6.37 17.88 2.32
N LEU A 77 6.86 19.00 2.85
CA LEU A 77 6.40 19.55 4.13
C LEU A 77 4.90 19.87 4.11
N GLU A 78 4.38 20.31 2.96
CA GLU A 78 2.96 20.55 2.76
C GLU A 78 2.15 19.27 2.99
N LEU A 79 2.55 18.16 2.37
CA LEU A 79 1.80 16.90 2.50
C LEU A 79 2.01 16.29 3.88
N GLY A 80 3.26 16.18 4.34
CA GLY A 80 3.60 15.44 5.55
C GLY A 80 3.24 16.14 6.86
N THR A 81 3.16 17.48 6.89
CA THR A 81 2.96 18.24 8.14
C THR A 81 1.77 19.19 8.10
N ARG A 82 1.46 19.80 6.95
CA ARG A 82 0.32 20.74 6.87
C ARG A 82 -1.01 20.05 6.57
N LEU A 83 -0.95 18.95 5.82
CA LEU A 83 -2.10 18.13 5.43
C LEU A 83 -2.07 16.75 6.10
N ASP A 84 -1.21 16.56 7.12
CA ASP A 84 -1.05 15.35 7.94
C ASP A 84 -1.07 14.03 7.16
N SER A 85 -0.52 14.04 5.95
CA SER A 85 -0.47 12.89 5.05
C SER A 85 0.88 12.18 5.11
N ARG A 86 1.51 12.21 6.30
CA ARG A 86 2.77 11.49 6.54
C ARG A 86 2.53 9.99 6.41
N LEU A 87 3.39 9.34 5.63
CA LEU A 87 3.35 7.89 5.41
C LEU A 87 4.34 7.17 6.32
N TYR A 88 3.87 6.06 6.89
CA TYR A 88 4.60 5.16 7.77
C TYR A 88 4.73 3.80 7.10
N ALA A 89 5.96 3.29 6.99
CA ALA A 89 6.28 1.97 6.47
C ALA A 89 6.04 0.90 7.55
N LEU A 90 5.01 0.09 7.37
CA LEU A 90 4.74 -1.03 8.28
C LEU A 90 5.75 -2.16 8.06
N TRP A 91 6.21 -2.73 9.17
CA TRP A 91 7.06 -3.90 9.13
C TRP A 91 6.29 -5.14 8.67
N ASN A 92 6.93 -5.96 7.83
CA ASN A 92 6.47 -7.31 7.51
C ASN A 92 7.65 -8.28 7.41
N ARG A 93 7.34 -9.57 7.23
CA ARG A 93 8.35 -10.63 7.22
C ARG A 93 9.18 -10.60 5.94
N SER A 94 10.50 -10.70 6.07
CA SER A 94 11.43 -10.79 4.94
C SER A 94 11.57 -12.20 4.34
N ALA A 95 10.65 -13.13 4.66
CA ALA A 95 10.72 -14.55 4.27
C ALA A 95 10.05 -14.85 2.91
N GLY A 96 9.98 -13.86 2.02
CA GLY A 96 9.15 -13.90 0.81
C GLY A 96 7.73 -13.39 1.06
N ASP A 97 6.94 -13.27 0.00
CA ASP A 97 5.52 -12.83 0.01
C ASP A 97 5.25 -11.39 0.52
N CYS A 98 6.31 -10.58 0.71
CA CYS A 98 6.22 -9.21 1.22
C CYS A 98 5.25 -8.32 0.42
N LEU A 99 5.09 -8.52 -0.90
CA LEU A 99 4.09 -7.81 -1.70
C LEU A 99 2.66 -8.08 -1.22
N LEU A 100 2.32 -9.35 -0.99
CA LEU A 100 0.98 -9.78 -0.59
C LEU A 100 0.68 -9.37 0.85
N ASP A 101 1.68 -9.54 1.72
CA ASP A 101 1.61 -9.08 3.10
C ASP A 101 1.40 -7.56 3.17
N SER A 102 2.15 -6.79 2.37
CA SER A 102 2.00 -5.33 2.32
C SER A 102 0.62 -4.90 1.80
N VAL A 103 0.09 -5.59 0.79
CA VAL A 103 -1.26 -5.30 0.28
C VAL A 103 -2.32 -5.55 1.36
N LEU A 104 -2.25 -6.69 2.07
CA LEU A 104 -3.19 -6.99 3.15
C LEU A 104 -2.99 -6.09 4.39
N GLN A 105 -1.78 -5.61 4.64
CA GLN A 105 -1.50 -4.65 5.71
C GLN A 105 -2.08 -3.27 5.37
N ALA A 106 -1.88 -2.77 4.14
CA ALA A 106 -2.43 -1.50 3.68
C ALA A 106 -3.97 -1.47 3.59
N THR A 107 -4.61 -2.65 3.69
CA THR A 107 -6.06 -2.81 3.59
C THR A 107 -6.67 -3.30 4.91
N TRP A 108 -6.53 -4.58 5.25
CA TRP A 108 -7.11 -5.19 6.46
C TRP A 108 -6.21 -5.18 7.71
N GLY A 109 -4.97 -4.65 7.62
CA GLY A 109 -4.03 -4.62 8.74
C GLY A 109 -3.47 -5.99 9.14
N ILE A 110 -3.52 -6.98 8.24
CA ILE A 110 -3.01 -8.34 8.47
C ILE A 110 -2.06 -8.78 7.36
N TYR A 111 -1.42 -9.94 7.51
CA TYR A 111 -0.55 -10.53 6.49
C TYR A 111 -1.19 -11.79 5.86
N ASP A 112 -0.71 -12.23 4.69
CA ASP A 112 -1.29 -13.33 3.90
C ASP A 112 -0.84 -14.70 4.43
N LYS A 113 -1.29 -15.03 5.65
CA LYS A 113 -0.86 -16.23 6.36
C LYS A 113 -1.21 -17.54 5.64
N ASP A 114 -2.43 -17.64 5.11
CA ASP A 114 -2.98 -18.88 4.52
C ASP A 114 -2.89 -18.89 2.98
N SER A 115 -2.15 -17.92 2.43
CA SER A 115 -1.92 -17.70 1.00
C SER A 115 -3.22 -17.53 0.21
N VAL A 116 -4.24 -16.91 0.81
CA VAL A 116 -5.54 -16.69 0.14
C VAL A 116 -5.34 -15.70 -1.00
N LEU A 117 -4.63 -14.60 -0.73
CA LEU A 117 -4.37 -13.60 -1.75
C LEU A 117 -3.39 -14.14 -2.81
N ARG A 118 -2.35 -14.90 -2.40
CA ARG A 118 -1.42 -15.55 -3.35
C ARG A 118 -2.13 -16.49 -4.32
N LYS A 119 -2.98 -17.39 -3.81
CA LYS A 119 -3.72 -18.35 -4.63
C LYS A 119 -4.66 -17.61 -5.60
N THR A 120 -5.37 -16.61 -5.09
CA THR A 120 -6.26 -15.77 -5.92
C THR A 120 -5.48 -15.06 -7.03
N LEU A 121 -4.30 -14.51 -6.72
CA LEU A 121 -3.40 -13.90 -7.69
C LEU A 121 -2.96 -14.90 -8.76
N HIS A 122 -2.52 -16.10 -8.35
CA HIS A 122 -2.15 -17.17 -9.26
C HIS A 122 -3.30 -17.56 -10.19
N ASP A 123 -4.49 -17.82 -9.63
CA ASP A 123 -5.68 -18.23 -10.39
C ASP A 123 -6.09 -17.13 -11.39
N CYS A 124 -6.07 -15.85 -10.97
CA CYS A 124 -6.35 -14.73 -11.88
C CYS A 124 -5.37 -14.66 -13.05
N LEU A 125 -4.07 -14.80 -12.75
CA LEU A 125 -3.03 -14.68 -13.75
C LEU A 125 -3.08 -15.86 -14.73
N HIS A 126 -3.45 -17.06 -14.25
CA HIS A 126 -3.64 -18.24 -15.07
C HIS A 126 -4.91 -18.15 -15.94
N ASP A 127 -6.08 -17.93 -15.32
CA ASP A 127 -7.37 -17.99 -16.01
C ASP A 127 -7.59 -16.80 -16.95
N CYS A 128 -6.98 -15.65 -16.64
CA CYS A 128 -7.01 -14.45 -17.48
C CYS A 128 -5.67 -14.20 -18.20
N SER A 129 -4.85 -15.24 -18.38
CA SER A 129 -3.49 -15.17 -18.92
C SER A 129 -3.38 -14.33 -20.20
N HIS A 130 -4.24 -14.57 -21.19
CA HIS A 130 -4.18 -13.84 -22.46
C HIS A 130 -4.41 -12.32 -22.34
N TRP A 131 -5.25 -11.88 -21.38
CA TRP A 131 -5.49 -10.46 -21.14
C TRP A 131 -4.25 -9.79 -20.54
N PHE A 132 -3.67 -10.39 -19.51
CA PHE A 132 -2.50 -9.83 -18.84
C PHE A 132 -1.23 -9.97 -19.69
N TYR A 133 -1.07 -11.07 -20.42
CA TYR A 133 0.02 -11.29 -21.37
C TYR A 133 0.11 -10.17 -22.40
N THR A 134 -1.04 -9.77 -22.99
CA THR A 134 -1.09 -8.71 -23.99
C THR A 134 -0.56 -7.39 -23.42
N ARG A 135 -1.03 -7.02 -22.21
CA ARG A 135 -0.60 -5.81 -21.49
C ARG A 135 0.88 -5.87 -21.11
N TRP A 136 1.35 -7.01 -20.64
CA TRP A 136 2.75 -7.23 -20.26
C TRP A 136 3.69 -7.13 -21.47
N LYS A 137 3.34 -7.77 -22.58
CA LYS A 137 4.14 -7.76 -23.81
C LYS A 137 4.28 -6.35 -24.38
N GLU A 138 3.20 -5.58 -24.41
CA GLU A 138 3.23 -4.18 -24.83
C GLU A 138 4.13 -3.34 -23.89
N TRP A 139 4.03 -3.57 -22.58
CA TRP A 139 4.84 -2.87 -21.59
C TRP A 139 6.34 -3.17 -21.72
N GLU A 140 6.76 -4.43 -21.84
CA GLU A 140 8.17 -4.81 -22.04
C GLU A 140 8.73 -4.27 -23.37
N SER A 141 7.90 -4.29 -24.42
CA SER A 141 8.26 -3.72 -25.72
C SER A 141 8.47 -2.21 -25.63
N TRP A 142 7.59 -1.49 -24.93
CA TRP A 142 7.76 -0.05 -24.72
C TRP A 142 9.00 0.26 -23.86
N TYR A 143 9.18 -0.49 -22.77
CA TYR A 143 10.28 -0.28 -21.84
C TYR A 143 11.63 -0.44 -22.55
N SER A 144 11.83 -1.49 -23.34
CA SER A 144 13.07 -1.69 -24.10
C SER A 144 13.35 -0.54 -25.09
N GLN A 145 12.34 -0.08 -25.81
CA GLN A 145 12.44 1.04 -26.74
C GLN A 145 12.80 2.35 -26.04
N SER A 146 12.37 2.57 -24.80
CA SER A 146 12.70 3.78 -24.03
C SER A 146 14.20 3.92 -23.74
N PHE A 147 14.96 2.81 -23.78
CA PHE A 147 16.42 2.79 -23.66
C PHE A 147 17.14 2.74 -25.02
N GLY A 148 16.41 2.94 -26.13
CA GLY A 148 16.97 2.86 -27.49
C GLY A 148 17.36 1.44 -27.91
N LEU A 149 16.91 0.42 -27.18
CA LEU A 149 17.17 -0.98 -27.51
C LEU A 149 16.06 -1.45 -28.46
N HIS A 150 16.36 -1.46 -29.76
CA HIS A 150 15.48 -2.02 -30.77
C HIS A 150 15.77 -3.51 -30.95
N PHE A 151 15.29 -4.35 -30.03
CA PHE A 151 15.26 -5.80 -30.23
C PHE A 151 13.82 -6.26 -30.46
N SER A 152 13.68 -7.31 -31.28
CA SER A 152 12.40 -8.01 -31.48
C SER A 152 12.60 -9.44 -31.02
N LEU A 153 11.87 -9.85 -29.99
CA LEU A 153 11.84 -11.26 -29.58
C LEU A 153 10.91 -12.05 -30.50
N GLN A 154 11.23 -13.32 -30.69
CA GLN A 154 10.33 -14.28 -31.34
C GLN A 154 9.17 -14.61 -30.41
N GLU A 155 8.05 -15.08 -30.98
CA GLU A 155 6.86 -15.38 -30.19
C GLU A 155 7.13 -16.47 -29.15
N GLU A 156 7.96 -17.47 -29.47
CA GLU A 156 8.31 -18.54 -28.53
C GLU A 156 8.98 -17.99 -27.27
N GLN A 157 9.92 -17.04 -27.41
CA GLN A 157 10.61 -16.43 -26.26
C GLN A 157 9.63 -15.66 -25.36
N TRP A 158 8.69 -14.93 -25.95
CA TRP A 158 7.66 -14.23 -25.18
C TRP A 158 6.81 -15.20 -24.37
N GLN A 159 6.48 -16.36 -24.93
CA GLN A 159 5.69 -17.37 -24.23
C GLN A 159 6.49 -18.03 -23.10
N GLU A 160 7.79 -18.27 -23.29
CA GLU A 160 8.68 -18.79 -22.24
C GLU A 160 8.82 -17.81 -21.07
N ASP A 161 9.10 -16.54 -21.37
CA ASP A 161 9.23 -15.49 -20.35
C ASP A 161 7.91 -15.28 -19.60
N TRP A 162 6.78 -15.31 -20.31
CA TRP A 162 5.46 -15.25 -19.70
C TRP A 162 5.18 -16.46 -18.79
N ALA A 163 5.50 -17.68 -19.24
CA ALA A 163 5.32 -18.88 -18.45
C ALA A 163 6.18 -18.84 -17.16
N PHE A 164 7.37 -18.24 -17.21
CA PHE A 164 8.17 -17.99 -16.02
C PHE A 164 7.45 -17.06 -15.04
N ILE A 165 6.91 -15.92 -15.51
CA ILE A 165 6.14 -14.98 -14.67
C ILE A 165 4.92 -15.68 -14.05
N LEU A 166 4.17 -16.48 -14.82
CA LEU A 166 3.05 -17.27 -14.30
C LEU A 166 3.47 -18.20 -13.16
N SER A 167 4.66 -18.80 -13.28
CA SER A 167 5.17 -19.75 -12.28
C SER A 167 5.50 -19.08 -10.94
N LEU A 168 5.90 -17.79 -10.95
CA LEU A 168 6.27 -17.07 -9.72
C LEU A 168 5.11 -17.00 -8.74
N ALA A 169 3.89 -16.72 -9.21
CA ALA A 169 2.69 -16.67 -8.36
C ALA A 169 2.37 -18.04 -7.74
N SER A 170 2.69 -19.15 -8.41
CA SER A 170 2.43 -20.51 -7.92
C SER A 170 3.43 -20.97 -6.86
N GLN A 171 4.65 -20.44 -6.88
CA GLN A 171 5.75 -20.87 -6.00
C GLN A 171 5.72 -20.08 -4.69
N PRO A 172 5.49 -20.69 -3.52
CA PRO A 172 5.46 -19.96 -2.25
C PRO A 172 6.78 -19.23 -1.96
N GLY A 173 6.71 -17.98 -1.53
CA GLY A 173 7.89 -17.17 -1.19
C GLY A 173 8.68 -16.64 -2.39
N ALA A 174 8.34 -17.01 -3.63
CA ALA A 174 8.99 -16.47 -4.81
C ALA A 174 8.70 -14.96 -4.95
N SER A 175 9.73 -14.21 -5.35
CA SER A 175 9.64 -12.77 -5.58
C SER A 175 8.67 -12.47 -6.72
N LEU A 176 7.77 -11.53 -6.47
CA LEU A 176 6.76 -11.11 -7.43
C LEU A 176 7.18 -9.81 -8.14
N GLU A 177 6.86 -9.72 -9.43
CA GLU A 177 7.19 -8.60 -10.31
C GLU A 177 6.02 -7.62 -10.53
N GLN A 178 6.22 -6.57 -11.33
CA GLN A 178 5.27 -5.49 -11.60
C GLN A 178 3.92 -6.01 -12.11
N THR A 179 3.94 -7.06 -12.94
CA THR A 179 2.72 -7.71 -13.47
C THR A 179 1.81 -8.19 -12.34
N HIS A 180 2.38 -8.71 -11.25
CA HIS A 180 1.60 -9.18 -10.12
C HIS A 180 0.93 -8.03 -9.37
N ILE A 181 1.58 -6.86 -9.27
CA ILE A 181 0.99 -5.64 -8.72
C ILE A 181 -0.19 -5.17 -9.58
N PHE A 182 -0.04 -5.23 -10.90
CA PHE A 182 -1.11 -4.92 -11.84
C PHE A 182 -2.32 -5.84 -11.64
N VAL A 183 -2.12 -7.15 -11.54
CA VAL A 183 -3.21 -8.09 -11.25
C VAL A 183 -3.83 -7.86 -9.87
N LEU A 184 -3.02 -7.57 -8.85
CA LEU A 184 -3.52 -7.21 -7.52
C LEU A 184 -4.42 -5.97 -7.55
N ALA A 185 -4.09 -4.94 -8.35
CA ALA A 185 -4.97 -3.78 -8.52
C ALA A 185 -6.36 -4.18 -9.06
N HIS A 186 -6.44 -5.18 -9.95
CA HIS A 186 -7.70 -5.73 -10.46
C HIS A 186 -8.45 -6.53 -9.39
N ILE A 187 -7.75 -7.34 -8.60
CA ILE A 187 -8.34 -8.10 -7.49
C ILE A 187 -8.91 -7.15 -6.43
N LEU A 188 -8.18 -6.09 -6.09
CA LEU A 188 -8.64 -5.07 -5.14
C LEU A 188 -9.67 -4.09 -5.74
N ARG A 189 -9.90 -4.11 -7.06
CA ARG A 189 -10.71 -3.13 -7.82
C ARG A 189 -10.36 -1.68 -7.48
N ARG A 190 -9.09 -1.39 -7.18
CA ARG A 190 -8.62 -0.03 -6.85
C ARG A 190 -7.17 0.16 -7.28
N PRO A 191 -6.74 1.40 -7.55
CA PRO A 191 -5.35 1.69 -7.88
C PRO A 191 -4.37 1.34 -6.76
N ILE A 192 -3.15 0.95 -7.14
CA ILE A 192 -2.00 0.79 -6.23
C ILE A 192 -0.92 1.78 -6.66
N ILE A 193 -0.43 2.58 -5.72
CA ILE A 193 0.69 3.50 -5.94
C ILE A 193 1.92 2.91 -5.26
N VAL A 194 3.00 2.74 -6.01
CA VAL A 194 4.27 2.25 -5.47
C VAL A 194 5.27 3.41 -5.48
N TYR A 195 5.79 3.72 -4.29
CA TYR A 195 6.91 4.63 -4.08
C TYR A 195 8.17 3.79 -3.82
N GLY A 196 9.23 3.98 -4.58
CA GLY A 196 10.41 3.14 -4.43
C GLY A 196 11.68 3.78 -4.95
N VAL A 197 12.82 3.33 -4.43
CA VAL A 197 14.12 3.82 -4.88
C VAL A 197 14.32 3.54 -6.37
N LYS A 198 14.68 4.54 -7.17
CA LYS A 198 14.93 4.38 -8.62
C LYS A 198 16.11 3.43 -8.89
N TYR A 199 17.07 3.38 -7.98
CA TYR A 199 18.29 2.59 -8.11
C TYR A 199 18.49 1.76 -6.83
N TYR A 200 18.85 0.49 -6.99
CA TYR A 200 19.33 -0.30 -5.86
C TYR A 200 20.86 -0.26 -5.82
N LYS A 201 21.40 -0.07 -4.61
CA LYS A 201 22.83 0.11 -4.39
C LYS A 201 23.45 -1.15 -3.77
N SER A 202 24.71 -1.38 -4.09
CA SER A 202 25.59 -2.33 -3.39
C SER A 202 25.81 -1.89 -1.94
N PHE A 203 26.30 -2.80 -1.09
CA PHE A 203 26.77 -2.47 0.26
C PHE A 203 27.88 -1.39 0.28
N ARG A 204 28.56 -1.17 -0.86
CA ARG A 204 29.57 -0.11 -1.06
C ARG A 204 28.99 1.21 -1.56
N GLY A 205 27.67 1.29 -1.75
CA GLY A 205 26.98 2.47 -2.28
C GLY A 205 26.96 2.59 -3.81
N GLU A 206 27.55 1.64 -4.53
CA GLU A 206 27.57 1.62 -6.01
C GLU A 206 26.19 1.24 -6.58
N THR A 207 25.73 1.95 -7.61
CA THR A 207 24.47 1.61 -8.31
C THR A 207 24.62 0.31 -9.07
N LEU A 208 23.87 -0.72 -8.66
CA LEU A 208 23.89 -2.04 -9.28
C LEU A 208 22.86 -2.19 -10.41
N GLY A 209 21.76 -1.44 -10.35
CA GLY A 209 20.73 -1.48 -11.37
C GLY A 209 19.57 -0.54 -11.10
N TYR A 210 18.65 -0.52 -12.04
CA TYR A 210 17.44 0.32 -12.01
C TYR A 210 16.25 -0.50 -11.54
N THR A 211 15.47 0.02 -10.58
CA THR A 211 14.21 -0.59 -10.19
C THR A 211 13.08 -0.07 -11.07
N ARG A 212 12.16 -0.96 -11.45
CA ARG A 212 11.04 -0.62 -12.36
C ARG A 212 9.70 -0.58 -11.64
N PHE A 213 9.70 -0.53 -10.30
CA PHE A 213 8.48 -0.69 -9.51
C PHE A 213 7.73 0.61 -9.25
N GLN A 214 8.44 1.74 -9.12
CA GLN A 214 7.81 3.03 -8.83
C GLN A 214 6.78 3.38 -9.92
N GLY A 215 5.59 3.82 -9.50
CA GLY A 215 4.54 4.24 -10.41
C GLY A 215 3.14 3.91 -9.92
N VAL A 216 2.17 4.10 -10.81
CA VAL A 216 0.75 3.87 -10.57
C VAL A 216 0.29 2.65 -11.34
N TYR A 217 -0.39 1.73 -10.65
CA TYR A 217 -0.97 0.52 -11.21
C TYR A 217 -2.49 0.65 -11.18
N LEU A 218 -3.10 0.79 -12.36
CA LEU A 218 -4.54 0.99 -12.52
C LEU A 218 -5.21 -0.34 -12.91
N PRO A 219 -6.44 -0.62 -12.43
CA PRO A 219 -7.19 -1.81 -12.84
C PRO A 219 -7.83 -1.66 -14.23
N LEU A 220 -7.01 -1.44 -15.27
CA LEU A 220 -7.41 -1.02 -16.62
C LEU A 220 -8.29 -2.00 -17.39
N LEU A 221 -8.32 -3.28 -17.00
CA LEU A 221 -9.16 -4.30 -17.63
C LEU A 221 -10.58 -4.33 -17.06
N TRP A 222 -10.84 -3.55 -16.00
CA TRP A 222 -12.20 -3.31 -15.51
C TRP A 222 -12.84 -2.08 -16.14
N GLU A 223 -14.16 -2.00 -16.10
CA GLU A 223 -14.85 -0.73 -16.31
C GLU A 223 -14.58 0.21 -15.12
N GLN A 224 -14.33 1.50 -15.38
CA GLN A 224 -14.02 2.48 -14.33
C GLN A 224 -15.09 2.55 -13.23
N SER A 225 -16.37 2.43 -13.59
CA SER A 225 -17.50 2.41 -12.64
C SER A 225 -17.52 1.20 -11.72
N PHE A 226 -16.79 0.13 -12.06
CA PHE A 226 -16.64 -1.05 -11.22
C PHE A 226 -15.54 -0.88 -10.17
N CYS A 227 -14.67 0.11 -10.31
CA CYS A 227 -13.50 0.31 -9.47
C CYS A 227 -13.68 1.45 -8.47
N TRP A 228 -13.01 1.33 -7.33
CA TRP A 228 -12.89 2.39 -6.34
C TRP A 228 -11.72 3.31 -6.69
N LYS A 229 -11.91 4.61 -6.45
CA LYS A 229 -10.92 5.65 -6.77
C LYS A 229 -9.89 5.92 -5.67
N SER A 230 -10.16 5.43 -4.45
CA SER A 230 -9.22 5.54 -3.32
C SER A 230 -8.08 4.54 -3.54
N PRO A 231 -6.81 4.94 -3.66
CA PRO A 231 -5.68 4.00 -3.88
C PRO A 231 -5.15 3.40 -2.57
N ILE A 232 -4.31 2.38 -2.65
CA ILE A 232 -3.36 2.02 -1.56
C ILE A 232 -1.93 2.42 -1.95
N ALA A 233 -1.06 2.63 -0.95
CA ALA A 233 0.34 3.00 -1.17
C ALA A 233 1.28 1.89 -0.65
N LEU A 234 2.30 1.57 -1.43
CA LEU A 234 3.35 0.61 -1.10
C LEU A 234 4.73 1.25 -1.24
N GLY A 235 5.64 0.90 -0.34
CA GLY A 235 7.06 1.23 -0.39
C GLY A 235 7.84 0.10 -1.02
N TYR A 236 8.87 0.40 -1.81
CA TYR A 236 9.79 -0.60 -2.35
C TYR A 236 11.26 -0.22 -2.14
N THR A 237 11.98 -1.07 -1.42
CA THR A 237 13.42 -0.94 -1.14
C THR A 237 14.11 -2.30 -1.24
N ARG A 238 15.28 -2.36 -1.91
CA ARG A 238 16.17 -3.54 -1.92
C ARG A 238 15.50 -4.92 -2.13
N GLY A 239 14.45 -5.00 -2.95
CA GLY A 239 13.74 -6.26 -3.20
C GLY A 239 12.61 -6.58 -2.20
N HIS A 240 12.22 -5.61 -1.38
CA HIS A 240 11.23 -5.73 -0.32
C HIS A 240 10.10 -4.73 -0.51
N PHE A 241 8.86 -5.17 -0.30
CA PHE A 241 7.68 -4.32 -0.25
C PHE A 241 7.25 -4.07 1.19
N SER A 242 6.82 -2.85 1.48
CA SER A 242 6.21 -2.47 2.76
C SER A 242 4.90 -1.71 2.52
N ALA A 243 3.90 -1.89 3.38
CA ALA A 243 2.70 -1.06 3.34
C ALA A 243 3.05 0.36 3.78
N LEU A 244 2.62 1.37 3.02
CA LEU A 244 2.73 2.78 3.41
C LEU A 244 1.35 3.28 3.83
N VAL A 245 1.19 3.57 5.12
CA VAL A 245 -0.09 3.97 5.71
C VAL A 245 0.03 5.32 6.38
N ALA A 246 -1.04 6.11 6.39
CA ALA A 246 -1.10 7.35 7.17
C ALA A 246 -1.65 7.09 8.57
N ALA A 247 -1.49 8.08 9.44
CA ALA A 247 -2.23 8.15 10.70
C ALA A 247 -3.62 8.75 10.47
N GLU A 248 -4.58 8.35 11.30
CA GLU A 248 -5.86 9.02 11.41
C GLU A 248 -5.65 10.38 12.06
N ASN A 249 -6.34 11.40 11.53
CA ASN A 249 -6.45 12.67 12.19
C ASN A 249 -7.75 12.74 12.99
N ASP A 250 -7.67 13.08 14.26
CA ASP A 250 -8.80 13.67 14.95
C ASP A 250 -8.96 15.09 14.39
N GLY A 251 -9.98 15.30 13.54
CA GLY A 251 -10.21 16.56 12.85
C GLY A 251 -10.00 17.76 13.77
N PHE A 252 -9.08 18.66 13.37
CA PHE A 252 -8.58 19.79 14.16
C PHE A 252 -9.67 20.81 14.61
N ASP A 253 -10.94 20.60 14.23
CA ASP A 253 -12.06 21.53 14.46
C ASP A 253 -13.07 21.08 15.54
N ASN A 254 -12.98 19.88 16.12
CA ASN A 254 -14.05 19.36 17.00
C ASN A 254 -13.78 19.42 18.52
N ARG A 255 -12.92 20.33 18.98
CA ARG A 255 -12.98 20.83 20.38
C ARG A 255 -14.03 21.95 20.56
N GLY A 256 -15.02 22.03 19.67
CA GLY A 256 -16.19 22.90 19.77
C GLY A 256 -17.42 22.12 20.22
N ALA A 257 -18.03 22.54 21.32
CA ALA A 257 -19.19 21.89 21.91
C ALA A 257 -20.40 21.84 20.97
N GLY A 258 -20.99 20.64 20.82
CA GLY A 258 -22.43 20.45 20.66
C GLY A 258 -23.00 20.60 19.24
N ALA A 259 -23.68 19.52 18.82
CA ALA A 259 -24.76 19.49 17.84
C ALA A 259 -24.40 19.75 16.37
N ASN A 260 -23.80 18.74 15.72
CA ASN A 260 -24.13 18.41 14.32
C ASN A 260 -24.30 16.89 14.21
N LEU A 261 -25.52 16.46 13.91
CA LEU A 261 -25.91 15.04 13.84
C LEU A 261 -25.92 14.49 12.40
N GLU A 262 -25.55 15.28 11.41
CA GLU A 262 -25.49 14.85 10.00
C GLU A 262 -24.44 15.66 9.23
N THR A 263 -23.19 15.23 9.26
CA THR A 263 -22.13 15.75 8.38
C THR A 263 -21.08 14.68 8.14
N ASP A 264 -20.43 14.73 6.98
CA ASP A 264 -19.35 13.87 6.45
C ASP A 264 -18.05 13.95 7.31
N ASP A 265 -18.19 14.29 8.60
CA ASP A 265 -17.16 14.79 9.52
C ASP A 265 -16.18 13.72 10.04
N ASP A 266 -16.44 12.43 9.78
CA ASP A 266 -15.57 11.31 10.17
C ASP A 266 -14.71 10.78 9.00
N VAL A 267 -14.61 11.53 7.90
CA VAL A 267 -13.81 11.14 6.74
C VAL A 267 -12.42 11.77 6.82
N THR A 268 -11.41 10.94 7.05
CA THR A 268 -10.00 11.34 6.94
C THR A 268 -9.54 11.22 5.49
N VAL A 269 -8.73 12.18 5.04
CA VAL A 269 -8.18 12.20 3.67
C VAL A 269 -6.67 12.26 3.73
N THR A 270 -6.03 11.22 3.22
CA THR A 270 -4.59 11.19 2.99
C THR A 270 -4.28 11.60 1.56
N PHE A 271 -3.41 12.58 1.38
CA PHE A 271 -2.97 13.08 0.08
C PHE A 271 -1.68 12.38 -0.36
N LEU A 272 -1.78 11.56 -1.41
CA LEU A 272 -0.69 10.75 -1.94
C LEU A 272 -0.13 11.41 -3.21
N PRO A 273 1.15 11.81 -3.26
CA PRO A 273 1.71 12.50 -4.43
C PRO A 273 1.72 11.60 -5.67
N LEU A 274 1.24 12.13 -6.79
CA LEU A 274 1.31 11.50 -8.12
C LEU A 274 2.53 11.99 -8.92
N VAL A 275 3.42 12.72 -8.26
CA VAL A 275 4.69 13.22 -8.77
C VAL A 275 5.83 12.81 -7.82
N ASP A 276 7.05 12.73 -8.33
CA ASP A 276 8.23 12.57 -7.48
C ASP A 276 8.70 13.92 -6.88
N SER A 277 9.77 13.89 -6.08
CA SER A 277 10.34 15.09 -5.44
C SER A 277 10.83 16.15 -6.43
N GLU A 278 11.05 15.79 -7.70
CA GLU A 278 11.43 16.69 -8.79
C GLU A 278 10.19 17.21 -9.55
N ARG A 279 8.98 16.93 -9.04
CA ARG A 279 7.68 17.25 -9.65
C ARG A 279 7.44 16.53 -10.98
N LYS A 280 8.17 15.45 -11.27
CA LYS A 280 7.92 14.63 -12.47
C LYS A 280 6.76 13.68 -12.21
N LEU A 281 5.81 13.60 -13.13
CA LEU A 281 4.67 12.68 -13.05
C LEU A 281 5.14 11.23 -12.89
N LEU A 282 4.51 10.50 -11.96
CA LEU A 282 4.74 9.07 -11.81
C LEU A 282 4.24 8.32 -13.05
N HIS A 283 5.01 7.33 -13.49
CA HIS A 283 4.64 6.50 -14.62
C HIS A 283 3.43 5.62 -14.29
N VAL A 284 2.49 5.49 -15.24
CA VAL A 284 1.38 4.53 -15.16
C VAL A 284 1.78 3.24 -15.87
N HIS A 285 1.75 2.13 -15.14
CA HIS A 285 2.17 0.82 -15.66
C HIS A 285 1.13 0.16 -16.57
N PHE A 286 1.62 -0.65 -17.52
CA PHE A 286 0.81 -1.50 -18.40
C PHE A 286 -0.22 -0.77 -19.28
N LEU A 287 0.07 0.48 -19.65
CA LEU A 287 -0.68 1.19 -20.68
C LEU A 287 -0.51 0.50 -22.04
N SER A 288 -1.62 0.40 -22.77
CA SER A 288 -1.60 0.01 -24.17
C SER A 288 -1.09 1.15 -25.04
N ALA A 289 -0.66 0.84 -26.26
CA ALA A 289 -0.21 1.85 -27.22
C ALA A 289 -1.25 2.98 -27.48
N GLN A 290 -2.55 2.72 -27.24
CA GLN A 290 -3.62 3.71 -27.41
C GLN A 290 -3.84 4.60 -26.19
N GLU A 291 -3.50 4.12 -24.99
CA GLU A 291 -3.60 4.88 -23.73
C GLU A 291 -2.31 5.66 -23.44
N MET A 292 -1.21 5.25 -24.08
CA MET A 292 0.04 5.99 -24.10
C MET A 292 -0.16 7.38 -24.70
N GLY A 293 0.51 8.37 -24.13
CA GLY A 293 0.33 9.76 -24.51
C GLY A 293 1.35 10.69 -23.88
N ASN A 294 1.17 11.97 -24.11
CA ASN A 294 1.93 13.01 -23.41
C ASN A 294 1.51 13.09 -21.92
N GLU A 295 2.24 13.90 -21.15
CA GLU A 295 2.01 14.05 -19.71
C GLU A 295 0.57 14.50 -19.38
N GLU A 296 -0.02 15.38 -20.18
CA GLU A 296 -1.41 15.85 -20.01
C GLU A 296 -2.42 14.72 -20.21
N GLN A 297 -2.21 13.83 -21.18
CA GLN A 297 -3.04 12.65 -21.40
C GLN A 297 -2.91 11.65 -20.26
N GLN A 298 -1.70 11.45 -19.73
CA GLN A 298 -1.47 10.59 -18.56
C GLN A 298 -2.12 11.15 -17.30
N GLU A 299 -2.05 12.46 -17.06
CA GLU A 299 -2.76 13.09 -15.95
C GLU A 299 -4.28 12.92 -16.09
N LYS A 300 -4.83 13.14 -17.29
CA LYS A 300 -6.27 12.92 -17.56
C LYS A 300 -6.68 11.48 -17.27
N LEU A 301 -5.84 10.51 -17.64
CA LEU A 301 -6.06 9.11 -17.33
C LEU A 301 -6.05 8.89 -15.81
N MET A 302 -5.06 9.39 -15.08
CA MET A 302 -5.02 9.29 -13.62
C MET A 302 -6.28 9.88 -12.99
N ARG A 303 -6.73 11.07 -13.41
CA ARG A 303 -7.96 11.70 -12.91
C ARG A 303 -9.25 10.92 -13.19
N ALA A 304 -9.26 10.09 -14.23
CA ALA A 304 -10.39 9.20 -14.50
C ALA A 304 -10.47 8.07 -13.48
N TRP A 305 -9.33 7.52 -13.07
CA TRP A 305 -9.23 6.35 -12.20
C TRP A 305 -9.03 6.65 -10.71
N LEU A 306 -8.57 7.85 -10.37
CA LEU A 306 -8.27 8.31 -9.01
C LEU A 306 -9.08 9.58 -8.72
N ASP A 307 -9.38 9.81 -7.45
CA ASP A 307 -9.87 11.12 -6.99
C ASP A 307 -8.66 12.03 -6.79
N CYS A 308 -8.35 12.89 -7.75
CA CYS A 308 -7.16 13.76 -7.70
C CYS A 308 -7.50 15.23 -7.43
N CYS A 309 -6.62 15.92 -6.71
CA CYS A 309 -6.60 17.38 -6.62
C CYS A 309 -5.18 17.92 -6.83
N VAL A 310 -5.05 19.24 -6.92
CA VAL A 310 -3.77 19.94 -6.90
C VAL A 310 -3.73 20.75 -5.62
N THR A 311 -2.68 20.58 -4.82
CA THR A 311 -2.50 21.32 -3.56
C THR A 311 -2.19 22.80 -3.82
N ASP A 312 -2.23 23.63 -2.78
CA ASP A 312 -1.85 25.04 -2.88
C ASP A 312 -0.38 25.21 -3.35
N GLY A 313 0.49 24.28 -2.96
CA GLY A 313 1.88 24.18 -3.43
C GLY A 313 2.06 23.70 -4.87
N GLY A 314 0.95 23.42 -5.57
CA GLY A 314 0.94 22.97 -6.96
C GLY A 314 1.31 21.50 -7.14
N LEU A 315 1.12 20.65 -6.12
CA LEU A 315 1.40 19.22 -6.21
C LEU A 315 0.15 18.46 -6.67
N LEU A 316 0.27 17.67 -7.73
CA LEU A 316 -0.78 16.72 -8.13
C LEU A 316 -0.78 15.54 -7.16
N VAL A 317 -1.92 15.30 -6.52
CA VAL A 317 -2.09 14.25 -5.51
C VAL A 317 -3.36 13.44 -5.75
N ALA A 318 -3.34 12.16 -5.36
CA ALA A 318 -4.51 11.32 -5.22
C ALA A 318 -5.01 11.36 -3.77
N MET A 319 -6.33 11.39 -3.60
CA MET A 319 -6.98 11.38 -2.29
C MET A 319 -7.33 9.94 -1.90
N GLN A 320 -6.68 9.44 -0.85
CA GLN A 320 -7.08 8.21 -0.17
C GLN A 320 -8.03 8.60 0.97
N LYS A 321 -9.33 8.36 0.77
CA LYS A 321 -10.35 8.62 1.78
C LYS A 321 -10.54 7.38 2.66
N SER A 322 -10.56 7.58 3.97
CA SER A 322 -10.87 6.58 4.99
C SER A 322 -11.93 7.11 5.94
N CYS A 323 -12.71 6.20 6.54
CA CYS A 323 -13.73 6.59 7.51
C CYS A 323 -13.75 5.56 8.64
N ARG A 324 -13.51 6.02 9.87
CA ARG A 324 -13.44 5.15 11.06
C ARG A 324 -14.70 4.31 11.24
N ARG A 325 -15.88 4.88 10.95
CA ARG A 325 -17.19 4.18 11.01
C ARG A 325 -17.36 3.10 9.94
N ARG A 326 -16.62 3.17 8.84
CA ARG A 326 -16.66 2.18 7.75
C ARG A 326 -15.60 1.10 7.90
N SER A 327 -14.73 1.20 8.91
CA SER A 327 -13.77 0.16 9.23
C SER A 327 -14.50 -1.14 9.59
N PRO A 328 -14.12 -2.31 9.02
CA PRO A 328 -14.74 -3.58 9.36
C PRO A 328 -14.66 -3.84 10.87
N PRO A 329 -15.75 -4.29 11.53
CA PRO A 329 -15.77 -4.45 13.00
C PRO A 329 -14.65 -5.34 13.55
N LEU A 330 -14.26 -6.39 12.82
CA LEU A 330 -13.15 -7.26 13.22
C LEU A 330 -11.79 -6.56 13.15
N VAL A 331 -11.58 -5.68 12.16
CA VAL A 331 -10.35 -4.89 12.03
C VAL A 331 -10.30 -3.86 13.16
N ALA A 332 -11.40 -3.16 13.42
CA ALA A 332 -11.49 -2.23 14.54
C ALA A 332 -11.22 -2.92 15.89
N GLN A 333 -11.81 -4.10 16.14
CA GLN A 333 -11.55 -4.89 17.34
C GLN A 333 -10.08 -5.34 17.44
N MET A 334 -9.45 -5.63 16.30
CA MET A 334 -8.04 -6.06 16.27
C MET A 334 -7.11 -4.91 16.65
N VAL A 335 -7.37 -3.72 16.10
CA VAL A 335 -6.62 -2.50 16.40
C VAL A 335 -6.79 -2.11 17.86
N GLU A 336 -8.03 -2.17 18.38
CA GLU A 336 -8.31 -1.84 19.79
C GLU A 336 -7.54 -2.76 20.75
N ARG A 337 -7.58 -4.07 20.53
CA ARG A 337 -6.80 -5.04 21.34
C ARG A 337 -5.29 -4.80 21.23
N TRP A 338 -4.82 -4.35 20.06
CA TRP A 338 -3.41 -4.02 19.87
C TRP A 338 -3.02 -2.75 20.65
N LEU A 339 -3.84 -1.69 20.62
CA LEU A 339 -3.62 -0.48 21.41
C LEU A 339 -3.68 -0.74 22.92
N ASP A 340 -4.63 -1.55 23.37
CA ASP A 340 -4.78 -1.91 24.78
C ASP A 340 -3.50 -2.52 25.36
N ARG A 341 -2.73 -3.28 24.58
CA ARG A 341 -1.43 -3.81 25.03
C ARG A 341 -0.48 -2.69 25.46
N TYR A 342 -0.47 -1.56 24.76
CA TYR A 342 0.38 -0.41 25.09
C TYR A 342 -0.20 0.42 26.23
N ARG A 343 -1.53 0.59 26.27
CA ARG A 343 -2.23 1.24 27.40
C ARG A 343 -2.05 0.47 28.72
N HIS A 344 -2.00 -0.86 28.69
CA HIS A 344 -1.78 -1.67 29.89
C HIS A 344 -0.29 -1.75 30.27
N ALA A 345 0.64 -1.69 29.31
CA ALA A 345 2.06 -1.62 29.60
C ALA A 345 2.39 -0.40 30.49
N GLN A 346 1.67 0.72 30.29
CA GLN A 346 1.71 1.92 31.14
C GLN A 346 1.35 1.63 32.61
N SER A 347 0.28 0.88 32.87
CA SER A 347 -0.16 0.59 34.25
C SER A 347 0.85 -0.24 35.05
N ARG A 348 1.64 -1.09 34.39
CA ARG A 348 2.60 -1.98 35.04
C ARG A 348 3.92 -1.29 35.39
N THR A 349 4.39 -0.37 34.56
CA THR A 349 5.56 0.46 34.90
C THR A 349 5.21 1.50 35.98
N ALA A 350 4.02 2.11 35.91
CA ALA A 350 3.59 3.07 36.93
C ALA A 350 3.39 2.45 38.34
N LEU A 351 3.07 1.15 38.43
CA LEU A 351 2.99 0.41 39.70
C LEU A 351 4.37 -0.06 40.20
N SER A 352 5.37 -0.17 39.33
CA SER A 352 6.73 -0.60 39.70
C SER A 352 7.58 0.53 40.25
N ASP A 353 7.35 1.77 39.80
CA ASP A 353 8.07 2.96 40.28
C ASP A 353 7.46 3.56 41.57
N GLY A 354 6.47 2.89 42.16
CA GLY A 354 5.74 3.33 43.36
C GLY A 354 6.03 2.52 44.63
N GLU A 355 6.95 1.55 44.59
CA GLU A 355 7.30 0.68 45.75
C GLU A 355 8.76 0.81 46.22
N GLU A 356 9.51 1.83 45.76
CA GLU A 356 10.84 2.16 46.28
C GLU A 356 10.84 3.62 46.77
N ASP A 357 10.37 3.87 47.99
CA ASP A 357 10.77 4.98 48.88
C ASP A 357 9.73 5.13 50.00
N GLU A 358 9.72 4.22 50.97
CA GLU A 358 9.22 4.45 52.34
C GLU A 358 9.51 3.19 53.15
N ASP A 359 10.69 3.14 53.79
CA ASP A 359 10.95 2.51 55.09
C ASP A 359 12.46 2.23 55.24
N ASP A 360 13.19 3.19 55.82
CA ASP A 360 14.33 2.92 56.72
C ASP A 360 14.83 4.26 57.30
N ASP A 361 14.06 4.79 58.25
CA ASP A 361 14.53 5.74 59.28
C ASP A 361 13.67 5.55 60.54
N GLU A 362 14.04 4.60 61.41
CA GLU A 362 14.04 4.70 62.89
C GLU A 362 14.64 3.47 63.60
#